data_AF-A0A8J4H6C8-F1
#
_entry.id   AF-A0A8J4H6C8-F1
#
_cell.length_a   1.000
_cell.length_b   1.000
_cell.length_c   1.000
_cell.angle_alpha   90.00
_cell.angle_beta   90.00
_cell.angle_gamma   90.00
#
_symmetry.space_group_name_H-M   'P 1'
#
loop_
_entity.id
_entity.type
_entity.pdbx_description
1 polymer ?
#
loop_
_entity_poly.entity_id
_entity_poly.type
_entity_poly.pdbx_seq_one_letter_code
_entity_poly.pdbx_strand_id
1 'polypeptide(L)'
;MNASRAVDASGKLTAEFAAYTKLTVANRLISQIQGQAPTKTTSMSFEEFMDALEKNTAGKPEYARPVPKTEISNNQIYAQHHGYGNFQQVRFSIIEEAYALGLVDRNGVLISSFDSKG
;
A
#
# COMPACT_ATOMS: atom_id res chain seq x y z
N MET A 1 15.01 9.99 -6.10
CA MET A 1 14.66 9.40 -4.80
C MET A 1 15.10 10.36 -3.71
N ASN A 2 14.15 11.01 -3.02
CA ASN A 2 14.46 11.75 -1.80
C ASN A 2 14.31 10.76 -0.64
N ALA A 3 15.43 10.14 -0.24
CA ALA A 3 15.46 9.08 0.77
C ALA A 3 14.92 9.49 2.15
N SER A 4 14.72 10.79 2.38
CA SER A 4 14.28 11.40 3.63
C SER A 4 12.86 11.05 4.09
N ARG A 5 11.99 10.52 3.21
CA ARG A 5 10.65 10.03 3.60
C ARG A 5 10.57 8.52 3.83
N ALA A 6 11.53 7.76 3.31
CA ALA A 6 11.53 6.30 3.41
C ALA A 6 12.14 5.80 4.72
N VAL A 7 13.06 6.58 5.29
CA VAL A 7 13.70 6.34 6.58
C VAL A 7 13.56 7.55 7.50
N ASP A 8 13.36 7.31 8.79
CA ASP A 8 13.33 8.35 9.82
C ASP A 8 14.75 8.87 10.15
N ALA A 9 14.84 9.86 11.03
CA ALA A 9 16.11 10.46 11.47
C ALA A 9 17.08 9.46 12.13
N SER A 10 16.60 8.27 12.53
CA SER A 10 17.41 7.18 13.08
C SER A 10 17.81 6.12 12.05
N GLY A 11 17.42 6.29 10.79
CA GLY A 11 17.68 5.35 9.70
C GLY A 11 16.73 4.15 9.66
N LYS A 12 15.64 4.15 10.44
CA LYS A 12 14.63 3.09 10.43
C LYS A 12 13.58 3.38 9.36
N LEU A 13 13.02 2.34 8.75
CA LEU A 13 11.93 2.50 7.78
C LEU A 13 10.74 3.21 8.42
N THR A 14 10.13 4.11 7.68
CA THR A 14 8.91 4.83 8.09
C THR A 14 7.66 3.97 7.89
N ALA A 15 6.55 4.35 8.54
CA ALA A 15 5.28 3.64 8.43
C ALA A 15 4.72 3.73 7.00
N GLU A 16 4.94 4.87 6.35
CA GLU A 16 4.68 5.20 4.96
C GLU A 16 5.36 4.21 4.03
N PHE A 17 6.67 4.02 4.18
CA PHE A 17 7.41 3.11 3.33
C PHE A 17 7.05 1.65 3.58
N ALA A 18 6.74 1.30 4.84
CA ALA A 18 6.25 -0.03 5.19
C ALA A 18 4.85 -0.33 4.61
N ALA A 19 3.97 0.67 4.50
CA ALA A 19 2.70 0.55 3.79
C ALA A 19 2.91 0.38 2.28
N TYR A 20 3.76 1.23 1.69
CA TYR A 20 4.10 1.16 0.27
C TYR A 20 4.67 -0.21 -0.14
N THR A 21 5.65 -0.72 0.60
CA THR A 21 6.27 -2.04 0.33
C THR A 21 5.28 -3.19 0.50
N LYS A 22 4.34 -3.10 1.45
CA LYS A 22 3.25 -4.07 1.59
C LYS A 22 2.37 -4.10 0.33
N LEU A 23 1.94 -2.93 -0.15
CA LEU A 23 1.04 -2.81 -1.31
C LEU A 23 1.73 -3.11 -2.66
N THR A 24 3.06 -3.01 -2.75
CA THR A 24 3.79 -3.18 -4.02
C THR A 24 4.51 -4.53 -4.14
N VAL A 25 5.10 -5.02 -3.06
CA VAL A 25 5.94 -6.23 -3.07
C VAL A 25 5.21 -7.39 -2.41
N ALA A 26 4.79 -7.21 -1.15
CA ALA A 26 4.19 -8.32 -0.40
C ALA A 26 2.86 -8.77 -1.01
N ASN A 27 2.00 -7.84 -1.43
CA ASN A 27 0.71 -8.20 -2.02
C ASN A 27 0.86 -8.84 -3.41
N ARG A 28 1.88 -8.47 -4.20
CA ARG A 28 2.21 -9.20 -5.44
C ARG A 28 2.62 -10.63 -5.15
N LEU A 29 3.49 -10.85 -4.17
CA LEU A 29 3.93 -12.19 -3.79
C LEU A 29 2.76 -13.05 -3.29
N ILE A 30 1.91 -12.49 -2.41
CA ILE A 30 0.72 -13.18 -1.92
C ILE A 30 -0.23 -13.56 -3.07
N SER A 31 -0.47 -12.63 -4.01
CA SER A 31 -1.32 -12.87 -5.17
C SER A 31 -0.78 -14.01 -6.05
N GLN A 32 0.54 -14.05 -6.28
CA GLN A 32 1.19 -15.13 -7.03
C GLN A 32 1.07 -16.48 -6.32
N ILE A 33 1.29 -16.52 -5.00
CA ILE A 33 1.13 -17.75 -4.19
C ILE A 33 -0.31 -18.26 -4.26
N GLN A 34 -1.30 -17.36 -4.33
CA GLN A 34 -2.71 -17.69 -4.47
C GLN A 34 -3.12 -18.07 -5.91
N GLY A 35 -2.17 -18.19 -6.84
CA GLY A 35 -2.42 -18.56 -8.23
C GLY A 35 -3.12 -17.47 -9.05
N GLN A 36 -3.15 -16.24 -8.56
CA GLN A 36 -3.68 -15.12 -9.33
C GLN A 36 -2.69 -14.75 -10.44
N ALA A 37 -3.23 -14.40 -11.62
CA ALA A 37 -2.41 -13.95 -12.72
C ALA A 37 -1.58 -12.73 -12.28
N PRO A 38 -0.25 -12.73 -12.52
CA PRO A 38 0.58 -11.60 -12.15
C PRO A 38 0.02 -10.34 -12.81
N THR A 39 -0.23 -9.32 -11.99
CA THR A 39 -0.68 -8.03 -12.48
C THR A 39 0.47 -7.46 -13.32
N LYS A 40 0.22 -7.25 -14.62
CA LYS A 40 1.19 -6.58 -15.53
C LYS A 40 1.40 -5.12 -15.16
N THR A 41 0.64 -4.64 -14.20
CA THR A 41 0.56 -3.26 -13.75
C THR A 41 1.88 -2.87 -13.08
N THR A 42 2.51 -1.83 -13.62
CA THR A 42 3.58 -1.15 -12.89
C THR A 42 2.97 -0.45 -11.68
N SER A 43 3.63 -0.49 -10.53
CA SER A 43 3.19 0.33 -9.38
C SER A 43 3.76 1.73 -9.54
N MET A 44 3.01 2.74 -9.11
CA MET A 44 3.59 4.06 -8.90
C MET A 44 4.77 3.98 -7.93
N SER A 45 5.70 4.92 -8.05
CA SER A 45 6.83 5.06 -7.14
C SER A 45 6.37 5.45 -5.73
N PHE A 46 7.28 5.36 -4.76
CA PHE A 46 6.98 5.77 -3.38
C PHE A 46 6.64 7.25 -3.28
N GLU A 47 7.37 8.10 -4.01
CA GLU A 47 7.10 9.54 -4.04
C GLU A 47 5.73 9.85 -4.65
N GLU A 48 5.38 9.22 -5.78
CA GLU A 48 4.05 9.38 -6.39
C GLU A 48 2.92 8.89 -5.48
N PHE A 49 3.15 7.79 -4.75
CA PHE A 49 2.21 7.27 -3.77
C PHE A 49 1.95 8.26 -2.64
N MET A 50 3.02 8.81 -2.04
CA MET A 50 2.89 9.79 -0.97
C MET A 50 2.23 11.08 -1.46
N ASP A 51 2.60 11.55 -2.65
CA ASP A 51 1.97 12.72 -3.27
C ASP A 51 0.47 12.49 -3.53
N ALA A 52 0.08 11.28 -3.95
CA ALA A 52 -1.32 10.94 -4.18
C ALA A 52 -2.13 10.97 -2.88
N LEU A 53 -1.59 10.46 -1.77
CA LEU A 53 -2.22 10.53 -0.45
C LEU A 53 -2.34 11.99 0.03
N GLU A 54 -1.24 12.73 0.05
CA GLU A 54 -1.20 14.13 0.53
C GLU A 54 -2.16 15.03 -0.24
N LYS A 55 -2.31 14.80 -1.54
CA LYS A 55 -3.20 15.59 -2.42
C LYS A 55 -4.61 15.02 -2.52
N ASN A 56 -4.93 13.93 -1.80
CA ASN A 56 -6.21 13.20 -1.94
C ASN A 56 -6.55 12.88 -3.42
N THR A 57 -5.52 12.52 -4.19
CA THR A 57 -5.68 12.23 -5.63
C THR A 57 -6.32 10.86 -5.79
N ALA A 58 -7.56 10.83 -6.30
CA ALA A 58 -8.22 9.59 -6.65
C ALA A 58 -7.46 8.87 -7.77
N GLY A 59 -7.24 7.56 -7.60
CA GLY A 59 -6.74 6.68 -8.65
C GLY A 59 -7.88 6.25 -9.56
N LYS A 60 -8.32 5.00 -9.41
CA LYS A 60 -9.45 4.44 -10.15
C LYS A 60 -10.69 4.37 -9.26
N PRO A 61 -11.74 5.19 -9.51
CA PRO A 61 -12.95 5.20 -8.68
C PRO A 61 -13.60 3.82 -8.53
N GLU A 62 -13.55 2.98 -9.56
CA GLU A 62 -14.08 1.61 -9.54
C GLU A 62 -13.33 0.66 -8.60
N TYR A 63 -12.15 1.05 -8.13
CA TYR A 63 -11.34 0.31 -7.16
C TYR A 63 -11.42 0.89 -5.75
N ALA A 64 -12.01 2.08 -5.57
CA ALA A 64 -12.23 2.70 -4.27
C ALA A 64 -13.16 1.83 -3.42
N ARG A 65 -12.67 1.37 -2.26
CA ARG A 65 -13.42 0.47 -1.37
C ARG A 65 -12.82 0.43 0.03
N PRO A 66 -13.56 -0.06 1.03
CA PRO A 66 -12.98 -0.38 2.34
C PRO A 66 -11.91 -1.48 2.23
N VAL A 67 -10.97 -1.50 3.19
CA VAL A 67 -9.94 -2.54 3.26
C VAL A 67 -10.59 -3.93 3.41
N PRO A 68 -10.21 -4.93 2.59
CA PRO A 68 -10.74 -6.28 2.70
C PRO A 68 -10.44 -6.92 4.06
N LYS A 69 -11.36 -7.78 4.54
CA LYS A 69 -11.18 -8.50 5.83
C LYS A 69 -9.86 -9.25 5.93
N THR A 70 -9.40 -9.86 4.83
CA THR A 70 -8.12 -10.57 4.78
C THR A 70 -6.94 -9.65 5.07
N GLU A 71 -6.97 -8.42 4.58
CA GLU A 71 -5.90 -7.45 4.81
C GLU A 71 -5.97 -6.87 6.23
N ILE A 72 -7.17 -6.71 6.79
CA ILE A 72 -7.37 -6.39 8.22
C ILE A 72 -6.74 -7.49 9.09
N SER A 73 -7.04 -8.76 8.81
CA SER A 73 -6.48 -9.90 9.54
C SER A 73 -4.95 -9.96 9.41
N ASN A 74 -4.40 -9.75 8.21
CA ASN A 74 -2.94 -9.69 7.98
C ASN A 74 -2.30 -8.57 8.81
N ASN A 75 -2.97 -7.42 8.91
CA ASN A 75 -2.50 -6.30 9.70
C ASN A 75 -2.51 -6.59 11.21
N GLN A 76 -3.52 -7.28 11.71
CA GLN A 76 -3.58 -7.72 13.10
C GLN A 76 -2.47 -8.72 13.43
N ILE A 77 -2.20 -9.68 12.55
CA ILE A 77 -1.09 -10.64 12.71
C ILE A 77 0.25 -9.89 12.73
N TYR A 78 0.46 -8.96 11.79
CA TYR A 78 1.68 -8.14 11.78
C TYR A 78 1.86 -7.37 13.10
N ALA A 79 0.79 -6.77 13.63
CA ALA A 79 0.81 -6.05 14.90
C ALA A 79 1.11 -6.96 16.11
N GLN A 80 0.63 -8.20 16.12
CA GLN A 80 0.96 -9.17 17.18
C GLN A 80 2.47 -9.48 17.22
N HIS A 81 3.14 -9.50 16.07
CA HIS A 81 4.58 -9.80 15.99
C HIS A 81 5.49 -8.58 16.18
N HIS A 82 5.03 -7.38 15.81
CA HIS A 82 5.85 -6.16 15.82
C HIS A 82 5.45 -5.15 16.92
N GLY A 83 4.40 -5.48 17.69
CA GLY A 83 3.83 -4.62 18.71
C GLY A 83 2.71 -3.71 18.17
N TYR A 84 1.77 -3.40 19.04
CA TYR A 84 0.76 -2.36 18.80
C TYR A 84 1.36 -1.01 19.22
N GLY A 85 1.50 -0.09 18.26
CA GLY A 85 2.04 1.25 18.52
C GLY A 85 1.77 2.21 17.38
N ASN A 86 2.20 3.47 17.55
CA ASN A 86 1.94 4.55 16.59
C ASN A 86 2.37 4.19 15.17
N PHE A 87 3.55 3.56 15.01
CA PHE A 87 4.04 3.08 13.72
C PHE A 87 3.01 2.19 12.99
N GLN A 88 2.43 1.23 13.70
CA GLN A 88 1.50 0.27 13.11
C GLN A 88 0.13 0.89 12.83
N GLN A 89 -0.30 1.84 13.66
CA GLN A 89 -1.52 2.61 13.41
C GLN A 89 -1.39 3.47 12.16
N VAL A 90 -0.31 4.24 12.03
CA VAL A 90 -0.02 5.08 10.86
C VAL A 90 0.13 4.22 9.60
N ARG A 91 0.85 3.10 9.71
CA ARG A 91 1.02 2.18 8.57
C ARG A 91 -0.34 1.67 8.07
N PHE A 92 -1.23 1.31 8.98
CA PHE A 92 -2.54 0.80 8.59
C PHE A 92 -3.47 1.89 8.05
N SER A 93 -3.46 3.11 8.63
CA SER A 93 -4.27 4.22 8.11
C SER A 93 -3.87 4.60 6.68
N ILE A 94 -2.58 4.54 6.35
CA ILE A 94 -2.07 4.76 4.99
C ILE A 94 -2.59 3.70 4.03
N ILE A 95 -2.65 2.43 4.47
CA ILE A 95 -3.24 1.36 3.67
C ILE A 95 -4.73 1.63 3.47
N GLU A 96 -5.47 2.00 4.52
CA GLU A 96 -6.89 2.33 4.43
C GLU A 96 -7.17 3.45 3.44
N GLU A 97 -6.39 4.53 3.49
CA GLU A 97 -6.50 5.66 2.59
C GLU A 97 -6.21 5.28 1.14
N ALA A 98 -5.19 4.45 0.89
CA ALA A 98 -4.88 3.95 -0.44
C ALA A 98 -6.03 3.13 -1.06
N TYR A 99 -6.70 2.30 -0.24
CA TYR A 99 -7.89 1.56 -0.67
C TYR A 99 -9.08 2.50 -0.91
N ALA A 100 -9.28 3.50 -0.06
CA ALA A 100 -10.36 4.48 -0.18
C ALA A 100 -10.20 5.36 -1.43
N LEU A 101 -8.98 5.72 -1.81
CA LEU A 101 -8.68 6.52 -2.99
C LEU A 101 -8.65 5.69 -4.29
N GLY A 102 -8.84 4.36 -4.22
CA GLY A 102 -8.78 3.49 -5.40
C GLY A 102 -7.39 3.38 -6.01
N LEU A 103 -6.34 3.53 -5.18
CA LEU A 103 -4.93 3.36 -5.58
C LEU A 103 -4.51 1.88 -5.59
N VAL A 104 -5.38 0.98 -5.13
CA VAL A 104 -5.10 -0.45 -4.96
C VAL A 104 -6.07 -1.28 -5.79
N ASP A 105 -5.55 -2.11 -6.68
CA ASP A 105 -6.38 -3.00 -7.52
C ASP A 105 -7.10 -4.08 -6.70
N ARG A 106 -7.92 -4.90 -7.37
CA ARG A 106 -8.71 -5.97 -6.75
C ARG A 106 -7.87 -7.03 -6.01
N ASN A 107 -6.60 -7.18 -6.37
CA ASN A 107 -5.67 -8.14 -5.77
C ASN A 107 -4.90 -7.53 -4.59
N GLY A 108 -5.16 -6.26 -4.25
CA GLY A 108 -4.47 -5.59 -3.16
C GLY A 108 -3.14 -4.97 -3.60
N VAL A 109 -2.87 -4.86 -4.90
CA VAL A 109 -1.61 -4.32 -5.43
C VAL A 109 -1.75 -2.84 -5.77
N LEU A 110 -0.76 -2.04 -5.38
CA LEU A 110 -0.68 -0.62 -5.74
C LEU A 110 -0.57 -0.46 -7.26
N ILE A 111 -1.47 0.29 -7.86
CA ILE A 111 -1.48 0.56 -9.31
C ILE A 111 -0.68 1.80 -9.65
N SER A 112 -0.15 1.89 -10.87
CA SER A 112 0.34 3.15 -11.43
C SER A 112 -0.83 4.03 -11.84
N SER A 113 -0.71 5.34 -11.61
CA SER A 113 -1.63 6.35 -12.13
C SER A 113 -1.70 6.32 -13.67
N PHE A 114 -0.69 5.77 -14.33
CA PHE A 114 -0.56 5.69 -15.78
C PHE A 114 -1.04 4.37 -16.39
N ASP A 115 -1.44 3.38 -15.58
CA ASP A 115 -2.00 2.12 -16.10
C ASP A 115 -3.49 2.29 -16.46
N SER A 116 -3.76 3.28 -17.30
CA SER A 116 -4.93 3.38 -18.15
C SER A 116 -4.73 2.45 -19.35
N LYS A 117 -4.95 1.15 -19.15
CA LYS A 117 -5.37 0.20 -20.19
C LYS A 117 -6.05 -1.00 -19.51
N GLY A 118 -7.23 -1.33 -20.05
CA GLY A 118 -8.20 -2.29 -19.52
C GLY A 118 -7.78 -3.75 -19.57
#